data_AF-A0A2E9E2C5-F1
#
_entry.id   AF-A0A2E9E2C5-F1
#
_cell.length_a   1.000
_cell.length_b   1.000
_cell.length_c   1.000
_cell.angle_alpha   90.00
_cell.angle_beta   90.00
_cell.angle_gamma   90.00
#
_symmetry.space_group_name_H-M   'P 1'
#
loop_
_entity.id
_entity.type
_entity.pdbx_description
1 polymer ?
#
loop_
_entity_poly.entity_id
_entity_poly.type
_entity_poly.pdbx_seq_one_letter_code
_entity_poly.pdbx_strand_id
1 'polypeptide(L)'
;MMSARRLLFSQAALLVGLVFFGTCSVAQEDLQEDVLNNFVYGDDVRAVERLKRTVENDCFQDIKCAFEEVWSFIDVTGDGYLSLAEISRFQRVIIKYWVVEQEQLEVNVEDVAGVNLASILLLPITASSILHSFDYDDDGLLSPEEVLGDSEFAKLVGVDAESFAAGIDFEGLGEKLRNSLQLLPLLLQ
;
A
#
# COMPACT_ATOMS: atom_id res chain seq x y z
N MET A 1 8.35 -69.07 14.69
CA MET A 1 8.54 -67.86 15.54
C MET A 1 8.93 -66.67 14.66
N MET A 2 7.97 -66.01 14.01
CA MET A 2 8.18 -64.74 13.31
C MET A 2 6.86 -63.96 13.36
N SER A 3 6.55 -63.27 14.47
CA SER A 3 5.35 -62.42 14.52
C SER A 3 5.36 -61.45 15.70
N ALA A 4 6.27 -60.47 15.68
CA ALA A 4 6.15 -59.30 16.57
C ALA A 4 6.89 -58.08 16.03
N ARG A 5 8.07 -58.26 15.41
CA ARG A 5 8.91 -57.14 14.94
C ARG A 5 8.42 -56.39 13.69
N ARG A 6 7.57 -57.00 12.85
CA ARG A 6 7.08 -56.34 11.61
C ARG A 6 5.86 -55.43 11.82
N LEU A 7 5.10 -55.60 12.91
CA LEU A 7 3.93 -54.77 13.21
C LEU A 7 4.29 -53.40 13.83
N LEU A 8 5.37 -53.33 14.61
CA LEU A 8 5.79 -52.08 15.25
C LEU A 8 6.39 -51.05 14.27
N PHE A 9 7.09 -51.52 13.22
CA PHE A 9 7.63 -50.63 12.17
C PHE A 9 6.54 -50.02 11.28
N SER A 10 5.43 -50.73 11.07
CA SER A 10 4.32 -50.23 10.27
C SER A 10 3.50 -49.14 10.98
N GLN A 11 3.40 -49.19 12.31
CA GLN A 11 2.66 -48.16 13.07
C GLN A 11 3.51 -46.90 13.31
N ALA A 12 4.83 -47.03 13.49
CA ALA A 12 5.73 -45.89 13.63
C ALA A 12 5.83 -45.07 12.32
N ALA A 13 5.86 -45.73 11.16
CA ALA A 13 5.88 -45.04 9.87
C ALA A 13 4.56 -44.30 9.56
N LEU A 14 3.42 -44.83 10.02
CA LEU A 14 2.11 -44.20 9.84
C LEU A 14 1.95 -42.95 10.74
N LEU A 15 2.45 -43.03 11.98
CA LEU A 15 2.45 -41.90 12.92
C LEU A 15 3.42 -40.79 12.50
N VAL A 16 4.61 -41.13 12.02
CA VAL A 16 5.56 -40.14 11.48
C VAL A 16 5.04 -39.52 10.19
N GLY A 17 4.39 -40.29 9.31
CA GLY A 17 3.73 -39.76 8.11
C GLY A 17 2.60 -38.79 8.45
N LEU A 18 1.70 -39.14 9.37
CA LEU A 18 0.59 -38.27 9.79
C LEU A 18 1.06 -36.97 10.47
N VAL A 19 2.12 -37.04 11.28
CA VAL A 19 2.71 -35.85 11.91
C VAL A 19 3.39 -34.95 10.88
N PHE A 20 4.11 -35.52 9.89
CA PHE A 20 4.80 -34.74 8.86
C PHE A 20 3.83 -34.11 7.82
N PHE A 21 2.75 -34.82 7.45
CA PHE A 21 1.70 -34.27 6.60
C PHE A 21 0.87 -33.20 7.34
N GLY A 22 0.62 -33.37 8.64
CA GLY A 22 -0.09 -32.38 9.46
C GLY A 22 0.71 -31.09 9.67
N THR A 23 2.02 -31.15 9.91
CA THR A 23 2.84 -29.93 10.08
C THR A 23 3.02 -29.15 8.78
N CYS A 24 2.98 -29.82 7.62
CA CYS A 24 3.11 -29.16 6.32
C CYS A 24 1.81 -28.46 5.88
N SER A 25 0.63 -28.99 6.23
CA SER A 25 -0.64 -28.30 5.92
C SER A 25 -0.85 -27.09 6.83
N VAL A 26 -0.55 -27.22 8.13
CA VAL A 26 -0.69 -26.12 9.10
C VAL A 26 0.30 -24.99 8.78
N ALA A 27 1.57 -25.30 8.50
CA ALA A 27 2.54 -24.28 8.11
C ALA A 27 2.22 -23.57 6.78
N GLN A 28 1.47 -24.22 5.89
CA GLN A 28 1.08 -23.65 4.59
C GLN A 28 -0.24 -22.86 4.67
N GLU A 29 -1.12 -23.19 5.61
CA GLU A 29 -2.28 -22.36 6.00
C GLU A 29 -1.81 -21.11 6.73
N ASP A 30 -0.90 -21.23 7.71
CA ASP A 30 -0.34 -20.09 8.46
C ASP A 30 0.36 -19.09 7.52
N LEU A 31 1.14 -19.57 6.55
CA LEU A 31 1.82 -18.69 5.58
C LEU A 31 0.84 -17.98 4.64
N GLN A 32 -0.24 -18.65 4.22
CA GLN A 32 -1.26 -18.03 3.37
C GLN A 32 -2.04 -16.97 4.13
N GLU A 33 -2.38 -17.24 5.39
CA GLU A 33 -3.06 -16.31 6.26
C GLU A 33 -2.17 -15.09 6.56
N ASP A 34 -0.88 -15.28 6.81
CA ASP A 34 0.09 -14.19 7.00
C ASP A 34 0.25 -13.32 5.73
N VAL A 35 0.33 -13.95 4.55
CA VAL A 35 0.41 -13.21 3.27
C VAL A 35 -0.87 -12.41 3.03
N LEU A 36 -2.04 -13.00 3.27
CA LEU A 36 -3.32 -12.32 3.11
C LEU A 36 -3.47 -11.17 4.12
N ASN A 37 -3.11 -11.39 5.37
CA ASN A 37 -3.11 -10.35 6.41
C ASN A 37 -2.13 -9.23 6.08
N ASN A 38 -0.94 -9.54 5.55
CA ASN A 38 -0.01 -8.49 5.13
C ASN A 38 -0.51 -7.75 3.88
N PHE A 39 -1.12 -8.48 2.94
CA PHE A 39 -1.73 -7.90 1.75
C PHE A 39 -2.89 -6.96 2.09
N VAL A 40 -3.70 -7.28 3.09
CA VAL A 40 -4.91 -6.55 3.49
C VAL A 40 -4.64 -5.46 4.54
N TYR A 41 -3.99 -5.80 5.66
CA TYR A 41 -3.81 -4.93 6.85
C TYR A 41 -2.35 -4.64 7.21
N GLY A 42 -1.42 -5.06 6.34
CA GLY A 42 -0.01 -5.23 6.68
C GLY A 42 0.83 -3.98 6.92
N ASP A 43 2.11 -4.10 6.53
CA ASP A 43 3.13 -3.08 6.79
C ASP A 43 2.79 -1.71 6.22
N ASP A 44 2.08 -1.67 5.09
CA ASP A 44 1.69 -0.43 4.40
C ASP A 44 0.81 0.47 5.27
N VAL A 45 -0.23 -0.08 5.92
CA VAL A 45 -1.16 0.69 6.76
C VAL A 45 -0.42 1.30 7.94
N ARG A 46 0.41 0.49 8.61
CA ARG A 46 1.28 0.96 9.71
C ARG A 46 2.30 1.99 9.25
N ALA A 47 2.78 1.90 8.02
CA ALA A 47 3.74 2.85 7.48
C ALA A 47 3.06 4.22 7.25
N VAL A 48 1.83 4.25 6.74
CA VAL A 48 1.04 5.48 6.61
C VAL A 48 0.71 6.08 7.97
N GLU A 49 0.29 5.27 8.96
CA GLU A 49 0.05 5.78 10.32
C GLU A 49 1.29 6.43 10.94
N ARG A 50 2.48 5.84 10.72
CA ARG A 50 3.74 6.42 11.17
C ARG A 50 4.03 7.73 10.45
N LEU A 51 3.89 7.76 9.12
CA LEU A 51 4.07 8.98 8.33
C LEU A 51 3.15 10.10 8.83
N LYS A 52 1.86 9.80 9.01
CA LYS A 52 0.86 10.73 9.55
C LYS A 52 1.30 11.29 10.90
N ARG A 53 1.72 10.44 11.84
CA ARG A 53 2.21 10.90 13.15
C ARG A 53 3.46 11.76 13.05
N THR A 54 4.40 11.42 12.19
CA THR A 54 5.63 12.22 11.97
C THR A 54 5.27 13.59 11.40
N VAL A 55 4.41 13.65 10.37
CA VAL A 55 3.94 14.90 9.80
C VAL A 55 3.21 15.77 10.84
N GLU A 56 2.31 15.18 11.64
CA GLU A 56 1.51 15.90 12.63
C GLU A 56 2.32 16.39 13.84
N ASN A 57 3.22 15.55 14.36
CA ASN A 57 3.89 15.82 15.64
C ASN A 57 5.31 16.36 15.48
N ASP A 58 6.07 15.84 14.52
CA ASP A 58 7.49 16.15 14.35
C ASP A 58 7.70 17.32 13.38
N CYS A 59 6.85 17.44 12.35
CA CYS A 59 6.88 18.51 11.35
C CYS A 59 5.86 19.64 11.61
N PHE A 60 5.34 19.79 12.82
CA PHE A 60 4.28 20.76 13.13
C PHE A 60 4.63 22.18 12.66
N GLN A 61 3.82 22.74 11.74
CA GLN A 61 4.02 24.04 11.07
C GLN A 61 5.31 24.17 10.22
N ASP A 62 6.06 23.09 9.99
CA ASP A 62 7.20 23.05 9.08
C ASP A 62 6.80 22.35 7.77
N ILE A 63 6.40 23.17 6.81
CA ILE A 63 5.99 22.72 5.47
C ILE A 63 7.12 22.00 4.74
N LYS A 64 8.36 22.42 4.97
CA LYS A 64 9.50 21.78 4.31
C LYS A 64 9.72 20.38 4.88
N CYS A 65 9.69 20.25 6.22
CA CYS A 65 9.78 18.96 6.91
C CYS A 65 8.71 17.98 6.44
N ALA A 66 7.43 18.40 6.45
CA ALA A 66 6.34 17.50 6.09
C ALA A 66 6.38 17.10 4.60
N PHE A 67 6.85 17.98 3.70
CA PHE A 67 7.10 17.61 2.31
C PHE A 67 8.22 16.58 2.18
N GLU A 68 9.36 16.81 2.84
CA GLU A 68 10.52 15.90 2.80
C GLU A 68 10.18 14.50 3.33
N GLU A 69 9.40 14.42 4.42
CA GLU A 69 8.94 13.14 4.99
C GLU A 69 8.02 12.37 4.03
N VAL A 70 7.09 13.07 3.37
CA VAL A 70 6.19 12.44 2.40
C VAL A 70 6.93 12.05 1.14
N TRP A 71 7.83 12.91 0.65
CA TRP A 71 8.64 12.61 -0.53
C TRP A 71 9.49 11.36 -0.29
N SER A 72 10.19 11.31 0.84
CA SER A 72 10.99 10.17 1.28
C SER A 72 10.17 8.89 1.48
N PHE A 73 8.89 9.01 1.87
CA PHE A 73 8.00 7.86 1.95
C PHE A 73 7.62 7.27 0.58
N ILE A 74 7.53 8.13 -0.45
CA ILE A 74 7.19 7.74 -1.81
C ILE A 74 8.43 7.21 -2.54
N ASP A 75 9.56 7.92 -2.43
CA ASP A 75 10.87 7.58 -2.98
C ASP A 75 11.49 6.40 -2.22
N VAL A 76 11.14 5.18 -2.64
CA VAL A 76 11.64 3.96 -2.01
C VAL A 76 13.09 3.70 -2.39
N THR A 77 13.52 4.15 -3.56
CA THR A 77 14.89 3.95 -4.04
C THR A 77 15.89 4.88 -3.36
N GLY A 78 15.44 6.04 -2.90
CA GLY A 78 16.25 7.09 -2.27
C GLY A 78 17.12 7.85 -3.27
N ASP A 79 16.72 7.89 -4.55
CA ASP A 79 17.46 8.60 -5.60
C ASP A 79 17.07 10.08 -5.72
N GLY A 80 16.04 10.51 -4.96
CA GLY A 80 15.52 11.87 -4.94
C GLY A 80 14.41 12.13 -5.95
N TYR A 81 14.09 11.14 -6.81
CA TYR A 81 13.10 11.25 -7.87
C TYR A 81 11.98 10.22 -7.67
N LEU A 82 10.81 10.46 -8.28
CA LEU A 82 9.69 9.52 -8.21
C LEU A 82 9.47 8.85 -9.56
N SER A 83 9.65 7.53 -9.58
CA SER A 83 9.30 6.71 -10.74
C SER A 83 7.79 6.45 -10.83
N LEU A 84 7.34 6.05 -12.03
CA LEU A 84 5.97 5.54 -12.24
C LEU A 84 5.57 4.48 -11.20
N ALA A 85 6.51 3.58 -10.86
CA ALA A 85 6.28 2.48 -9.94
C ALA A 85 6.07 2.97 -8.50
N GLU A 86 6.83 3.96 -8.06
CA GLU A 86 6.74 4.56 -6.72
C GLU A 86 5.47 5.38 -6.56
N ILE A 87 5.11 6.19 -7.56
CA ILE A 87 3.84 6.93 -7.58
C ILE A 87 2.66 5.94 -7.49
N SER A 88 2.70 4.89 -8.31
CA SER A 88 1.66 3.83 -8.28
C SER A 88 1.60 3.11 -6.93
N ARG A 89 2.76 2.86 -6.31
CA ARG A 89 2.86 2.24 -4.98
C ARG A 89 2.22 3.13 -3.93
N PHE A 90 2.56 4.42 -3.92
CA PHE A 90 1.99 5.38 -2.98
C PHE A 90 0.47 5.41 -3.08
N GLN A 91 -0.10 5.49 -4.29
CA GLN A 91 -1.54 5.46 -4.49
C GLN A 91 -2.19 4.18 -3.92
N ARG A 92 -1.57 3.00 -4.14
CA ARG A 92 -2.05 1.72 -3.56
C ARG A 92 -2.05 1.75 -2.03
N VAL A 93 -0.96 2.24 -1.45
CA VAL A 93 -0.76 2.31 -0.01
C VAL A 93 -1.79 3.22 0.65
N ILE A 94 -2.08 4.39 0.05
CA ILE A 94 -3.12 5.31 0.54
C ILE A 94 -4.53 4.71 0.43
N ILE A 95 -4.87 4.07 -0.69
CA ILE A 95 -6.19 3.40 -0.83
C ILE A 95 -6.34 2.29 0.20
N LYS A 96 -5.31 1.45 0.37
CA LYS A 96 -5.32 0.38 1.36
C LYS A 96 -5.51 0.92 2.77
N TYR A 97 -4.77 1.97 3.13
CA TYR A 97 -4.93 2.66 4.41
C TYR A 97 -6.36 3.19 4.59
N TRP A 98 -6.90 3.89 3.58
CA TRP A 98 -8.25 4.46 3.62
C TRP A 98 -9.35 3.39 3.80
N VAL A 99 -9.28 2.29 3.04
CA VAL A 99 -10.25 1.18 3.16
C VAL A 99 -10.21 0.59 4.57
N VAL A 100 -9.01 0.39 5.13
CA VAL A 100 -8.84 -0.18 6.47
C VAL A 100 -9.27 0.80 7.57
N GLU A 101 -9.01 2.12 7.43
CA GLU A 101 -9.36 3.12 8.44
C GLU A 101 -10.86 3.44 8.46
N GLN A 102 -11.54 3.50 7.30
CA GLN A 102 -12.97 3.82 7.22
C GLN A 102 -13.88 2.65 7.61
N GLU A 103 -13.45 1.41 7.42
CA GLU A 103 -14.24 0.23 7.72
C GLU A 103 -14.11 -0.25 9.18
N GLN A 104 -14.17 0.67 10.16
CA GLN A 104 -14.31 0.32 11.60
C GLN A 104 -15.60 -0.49 11.93
N LEU A 105 -16.36 -0.90 10.92
CA LEU A 105 -17.52 -1.79 10.96
C LEU A 105 -17.33 -2.90 9.92
N GLU A 106 -16.88 -4.07 10.37
CA GLU A 106 -16.77 -5.33 9.62
C GLU A 106 -16.17 -5.23 8.20
N VAL A 107 -14.85 -5.01 8.13
CA VAL A 107 -14.08 -5.15 6.89
C VAL A 107 -14.27 -6.55 6.29
N ASN A 108 -14.89 -6.62 5.12
CA ASN A 108 -14.92 -7.86 4.35
C ASN A 108 -13.55 -8.03 3.66
N VAL A 109 -12.79 -9.04 4.08
CA VAL A 109 -11.46 -9.35 3.52
C VAL A 109 -11.50 -9.49 2.00
N GLU A 110 -12.59 -10.01 1.44
CA GLU A 110 -12.77 -10.13 -0.01
C GLU A 110 -12.85 -8.77 -0.71
N ASP A 111 -13.50 -7.78 -0.08
CA ASP A 111 -13.65 -6.44 -0.63
C ASP A 111 -12.31 -5.69 -0.61
N VAL A 112 -11.54 -5.76 0.48
CA VAL A 112 -10.20 -5.15 0.53
C VAL A 112 -9.24 -5.83 -0.44
N ALA A 113 -9.29 -7.15 -0.53
CA ALA A 113 -8.48 -7.89 -1.50
C ALA A 113 -8.84 -7.50 -2.94
N GLY A 114 -10.13 -7.36 -3.25
CA GLY A 114 -10.64 -6.88 -4.53
C GLY A 114 -10.15 -5.47 -4.85
N VAL A 115 -10.23 -4.54 -3.90
CA VAL A 115 -9.74 -3.17 -4.06
C VAL A 115 -8.22 -3.15 -4.30
N ASN A 116 -7.44 -3.91 -3.54
CA ASN A 116 -5.99 -3.98 -3.75
C ASN A 116 -5.64 -4.53 -5.13
N LEU A 117 -6.33 -5.58 -5.59
CA LEU A 117 -6.12 -6.14 -6.93
C LEU A 117 -6.50 -5.15 -8.03
N ALA A 118 -7.66 -4.49 -7.92
CA ALA A 118 -8.07 -3.45 -8.85
C ALA A 118 -7.06 -2.29 -8.88
N SER A 119 -6.56 -1.90 -7.71
CA SER A 119 -5.56 -0.83 -7.56
C SER A 119 -4.24 -1.17 -8.26
N ILE A 120 -3.79 -2.43 -8.25
CA ILE A 120 -2.61 -2.86 -9.01
C ILE A 120 -2.79 -2.65 -10.52
N LEU A 121 -3.99 -2.89 -11.04
CA LEU A 121 -4.29 -2.77 -12.47
C LEU A 121 -4.52 -1.32 -12.92
N LEU A 122 -5.21 -0.53 -12.09
CA LEU A 122 -5.71 0.79 -12.49
C LEU A 122 -4.75 1.92 -12.15
N LEU A 123 -4.05 1.85 -11.01
CA LEU A 123 -3.24 2.97 -10.54
C LEU A 123 -1.98 3.27 -11.37
N PRO A 124 -1.36 2.31 -12.08
CA PRO A 124 -0.32 2.66 -13.05
C PRO A 124 -0.81 3.64 -14.13
N ILE A 125 -2.10 3.63 -14.48
CA ILE A 125 -2.68 4.58 -15.44
C ILE A 125 -2.71 5.98 -14.82
N THR A 126 -3.23 6.11 -13.59
CA THR A 126 -3.28 7.41 -12.91
C THR A 126 -1.88 7.94 -12.59
N ALA A 127 -0.96 7.08 -12.19
CA ALA A 127 0.44 7.43 -11.99
C ALA A 127 1.10 7.91 -13.29
N SER A 128 0.80 7.26 -14.42
CA SER A 128 1.29 7.68 -15.74
C SER A 128 0.73 9.04 -16.14
N SER A 129 -0.54 9.32 -15.86
CA SER A 129 -1.12 10.64 -16.09
C SER A 129 -0.43 11.72 -15.26
N ILE A 130 -0.10 11.45 -13.98
CA ILE A 130 0.65 12.39 -13.14
C ILE A 130 2.05 12.60 -13.73
N LEU A 131 2.79 11.51 -13.95
CA LEU A 131 4.16 11.57 -14.50
C LEU A 131 4.19 12.40 -15.78
N HIS A 132 3.39 12.07 -16.79
CA HIS A 132 3.37 12.81 -18.07
C HIS A 132 2.81 14.23 -17.99
N SER A 133 2.18 14.62 -16.87
CA SER A 133 1.68 15.99 -16.68
C SER A 133 2.71 16.90 -16.01
N PHE A 134 3.67 16.33 -15.28
CA PHE A 134 4.65 17.08 -14.49
C PHE A 134 6.11 16.84 -14.91
N ASP A 135 6.40 15.74 -15.62
CA ASP A 135 7.70 15.45 -16.23
C ASP A 135 7.93 16.43 -17.40
N TYR A 136 8.53 17.58 -17.10
CA TYR A 136 8.69 18.68 -18.02
C TYR A 136 9.96 18.54 -18.86
N ASP A 137 10.92 17.73 -18.41
CA ASP A 137 12.16 17.45 -19.13
C ASP A 137 12.20 16.08 -19.84
N ASP A 138 11.11 15.30 -19.73
CA ASP A 138 10.86 14.01 -20.41
C ASP A 138 11.90 12.94 -20.05
N ASP A 139 12.34 12.93 -18.78
CA ASP A 139 13.32 11.98 -18.25
C ASP A 139 12.67 10.69 -17.70
N GLY A 140 11.34 10.66 -17.59
CA GLY A 140 10.55 9.54 -17.12
C GLY A 140 10.48 9.41 -15.59
N LEU A 141 10.94 10.45 -14.86
CA LEU A 141 10.89 10.57 -13.42
C LEU A 141 10.18 11.88 -13.04
N LEU A 142 9.80 12.03 -11.76
CA LEU A 142 9.37 13.33 -11.22
C LEU A 142 10.38 13.84 -10.21
N SER A 143 10.83 15.07 -10.42
CA SER A 143 11.64 15.81 -9.46
C SER A 143 10.78 16.61 -8.47
N PRO A 144 11.29 16.95 -7.28
CA PRO A 144 10.61 17.86 -6.35
C PRO A 144 10.30 19.22 -6.99
N GLU A 145 11.19 19.75 -7.82
CA GLU A 145 11.04 21.04 -8.48
C GLU A 145 9.92 21.04 -9.52
N GLU A 146 9.70 19.93 -10.21
CA GLU A 146 8.59 19.78 -11.16
C GLU A 146 7.25 19.76 -10.44
N VAL A 147 7.19 19.11 -9.29
CA VAL A 147 5.99 18.98 -8.46
C VAL A 147 5.66 20.29 -7.72
N LEU A 148 6.68 20.98 -7.18
CA LEU A 148 6.52 22.23 -6.42
C LEU A 148 6.51 23.48 -7.30
N GLY A 149 7.07 23.39 -8.51
CA GLY A 149 7.09 24.47 -9.48
C GLY A 149 5.69 24.84 -9.98
N ASP A 150 4.74 23.90 -9.91
CA ASP A 150 3.33 24.12 -10.25
C ASP A 150 2.43 24.23 -9.02
N SER A 151 1.88 25.43 -8.81
CA SER A 151 0.89 25.70 -7.76
C SER A 151 -0.43 24.91 -7.91
N GLU A 152 -0.70 24.30 -9.07
CA GLU A 152 -1.89 23.49 -9.30
C GLU A 152 -1.79 22.09 -8.68
N PHE A 153 -0.61 21.45 -8.68
CA PHE A 153 -0.43 20.16 -8.02
C PHE A 153 -0.62 20.31 -6.51
N ALA A 154 -0.03 21.35 -5.91
CA ALA A 154 -0.24 21.68 -4.50
C ALA A 154 -1.74 21.81 -4.16
N LYS A 155 -2.53 22.49 -5.00
CA LYS A 155 -4.00 22.56 -4.81
C LYS A 155 -4.69 21.20 -4.99
N LEU A 156 -4.26 20.39 -5.96
CA LEU A 156 -4.85 19.08 -6.26
C LEU A 156 -4.68 18.10 -5.09
N VAL A 157 -3.51 18.06 -4.46
CA VAL A 157 -3.24 17.25 -3.27
C VAL A 157 -3.76 17.88 -1.96
N GLY A 158 -4.48 19.01 -2.03
CA GLY A 158 -5.07 19.68 -0.86
C GLY A 158 -4.07 20.46 0.00
N VAL A 159 -2.93 20.80 -0.58
CA VAL A 159 -1.82 21.52 0.03
C VAL A 159 -1.96 23.01 -0.28
N ASP A 160 -2.73 23.73 0.53
CA ASP A 160 -2.49 25.17 0.71
C ASP A 160 -1.57 25.38 1.92
N ALA A 161 -0.88 26.52 1.98
CA ALA A 161 0.13 26.78 3.01
C ALA A 161 -0.44 26.76 4.45
N GLU A 162 -1.75 27.03 4.63
CA GLU A 162 -2.45 26.93 5.92
C GLU A 162 -2.81 25.48 6.25
N SER A 163 -3.27 24.71 5.26
CA SER A 163 -3.63 23.30 5.39
C SER A 163 -2.42 22.40 5.63
N PHE A 164 -1.28 22.68 4.98
CA PHE A 164 -0.07 21.87 5.18
C PHE A 164 0.53 22.02 6.57
N ALA A 165 0.38 23.19 7.19
CA ALA A 165 0.77 23.43 8.58
C ALA A 165 -0.10 22.67 9.59
N ALA A 166 -1.31 22.24 9.18
CA ALA A 166 -2.23 21.44 9.98
C ALA A 166 -2.08 19.92 9.76
N GLY A 167 -1.19 19.50 8.85
CA GLY A 167 -0.95 18.11 8.47
C GLY A 167 -1.63 17.71 7.15
N ILE A 168 -1.25 16.56 6.61
CA ILE A 168 -1.84 16.03 5.37
C ILE A 168 -3.10 15.22 5.71
N ASP A 169 -4.23 15.60 5.12
CA ASP A 169 -5.50 14.87 5.21
C ASP A 169 -5.47 13.61 4.32
N PHE A 170 -4.84 12.55 4.83
CA PHE A 170 -4.76 11.25 4.14
C PHE A 170 -6.13 10.58 3.95
N GLU A 171 -7.09 10.86 4.84
CA GLU A 171 -8.45 10.31 4.74
C GLU A 171 -9.19 10.95 3.55
N GLY A 172 -9.21 12.28 3.48
CA GLY A 172 -9.79 13.01 2.34
C GLY A 172 -9.07 12.73 1.02
N LEU A 173 -7.75 12.48 1.05
CA LEU A 173 -7.01 12.03 -0.14
C LEU A 173 -7.50 10.67 -0.65
N GLY A 174 -7.71 9.71 0.26
CA GLY A 174 -8.28 8.40 -0.07
C GLY A 174 -9.67 8.49 -0.71
N GLU A 175 -10.56 9.31 -0.14
CA GLU A 175 -11.90 9.52 -0.70
C GLU A 175 -11.86 10.11 -2.12
N LYS A 176 -11.05 11.15 -2.33
CA LYS A 176 -10.88 11.80 -3.65
C LYS A 176 -10.34 10.83 -4.69
N LEU A 177 -9.35 10.02 -4.32
CA LEU A 177 -8.75 9.04 -5.22
C LEU A 177 -9.76 7.96 -5.61
N ARG A 178 -10.52 7.43 -4.64
CA ARG A 178 -11.60 6.47 -4.90
C ARG A 178 -12.67 7.05 -5.83
N ASN A 179 -13.13 8.27 -5.58
CA ASN A 179 -14.13 8.93 -6.42
C ASN A 179 -13.61 9.10 -7.85
N SER A 180 -12.32 9.43 -8.01
CA SER A 180 -11.67 9.53 -9.33
C SER A 180 -11.63 8.17 -10.04
N LEU A 181 -11.35 7.08 -9.31
CA LEU A 181 -11.37 5.72 -9.85
C LEU A 181 -12.79 5.28 -10.27
N GLN A 182 -13.84 5.69 -9.55
CA GLN A 182 -15.23 5.42 -9.92
C GLN A 182 -15.66 6.11 -11.21
N LEU A 183 -14.96 7.18 -11.61
CA LEU A 183 -15.22 7.90 -12.87
C LEU A 183 -14.48 7.28 -14.07
N LEU A 184 -13.43 6.47 -13.86
CA LEU A 184 -12.66 5.85 -14.96
C LEU A 184 -13.51 4.99 -15.93
N PRO A 185 -14.49 4.18 -15.49
CA PRO A 185 -15.36 3.43 -16.39
C PRO A 185 -16.21 4.32 -17.33
N LEU A 186 -16.42 5.59 -16.97
CA LEU A 186 -17.13 6.57 -17.80
C LEU A 186 -16.20 7.27 -18.80
N LEU A 187 -14.89 7.29 -18.56
CA LEU A 187 -13.88 7.92 -19.42
C LEU A 187 -13.29 6.97 -20.46
N LEU A 188 -13.48 5.66 -20.29
CA LEU A 188 -13.01 4.60 -21.19
C LEU A 188 -14.11 4.10 -22.17
N GLN A 189 -15.24 4.79 -22.25
CA GLN A 189 -16.32 4.58 -23.23
C GLN A 189 -16.23 5.59 -24.37
#